data_AF-A0AAW0FGB8-F1
#
_entry.id   AF-A0AAW0FGB8-F1
#
_cell.length_a   1.000
_cell.length_b   1.000
_cell.length_c   1.000
_cell.angle_alpha   90.00
_cell.angle_beta   90.00
_cell.angle_gamma   90.00
#
_symmetry.space_group_name_H-M   'P 1'
#
loop_
_entity.id
_entity.type
_entity.pdbx_description
1 polymer ?
#
loop_
_entity_poly.entity_id
_entity_poly.type
_entity_poly.pdbx_seq_one_letter_code
_entity_poly.pdbx_strand_id
1 'polypeptide(L)'
;MFSEKAVQKLDPLHLSIQYALFREACRYKDGKVLMIDVNEEHCSAQPENSLILKPWDGKADDDLVRLIPFLEYLANQPLKDIRPIMNTFDKTNIIEEFDKREKILREKWYEENKHKMQGSNLIGKVFSTLMGVESISATGNTGPKMPLDIMREHGQRGYENMQNWVKANSKQLLEEEQKLKEHFGKVSLNQVLEGKAQPSPEDIAKAQEAMKKEQN
;
A
#
# COMPACT_ATOMS: atom_id res chain seq x y z
N MET A 1 16.40 8.45 -17.00
CA MET A 1 17.31 9.35 -16.24
C MET A 1 16.66 10.28 -15.22
N PHE A 2 15.69 11.16 -15.55
CA PHE A 2 15.11 12.06 -14.51
C PHE A 2 14.24 11.31 -13.49
N SER A 3 13.48 10.31 -13.93
CA SER A 3 12.51 9.58 -13.10
C SER A 3 13.16 8.65 -12.08
N GLU A 4 14.33 8.05 -12.39
CA GLU A 4 15.06 7.18 -11.46
C GLU A 4 15.44 7.91 -10.18
N LYS A 5 15.97 9.14 -10.29
CA LYS A 5 16.31 9.96 -9.14
C LYS A 5 15.08 10.38 -8.33
N ALA A 6 13.94 10.57 -8.99
CA ALA A 6 12.68 10.89 -8.32
C ALA A 6 12.19 9.68 -7.50
N VAL A 7 12.17 8.49 -8.10
CA VAL A 7 11.81 7.24 -7.42
C VAL A 7 12.72 6.98 -6.22
N GLN A 8 14.04 7.17 -6.37
CA GLN A 8 15.00 7.00 -5.28
C GLN A 8 14.77 7.99 -4.12
N LYS A 9 14.26 9.20 -4.40
CA LYS A 9 13.91 10.15 -3.34
C LYS A 9 12.58 9.80 -2.65
N LEU A 10 11.64 9.24 -3.38
CA LEU A 10 10.32 8.85 -2.86
C LEU A 10 10.40 7.59 -1.99
N ASP A 11 11.21 6.62 -2.41
CA ASP A 11 11.42 5.38 -1.67
C ASP A 11 12.93 5.07 -1.55
N PRO A 12 13.66 5.77 -0.66
CA PRO A 12 15.11 5.62 -0.54
C PRO A 12 15.57 4.24 -0.08
N LEU A 13 14.68 3.51 0.61
CA LEU A 13 14.97 2.18 1.15
C LEU A 13 14.31 1.06 0.34
N HIS A 14 13.66 1.39 -0.78
CA HIS A 14 12.98 0.43 -1.67
C HIS A 14 11.99 -0.49 -0.95
N LEU A 15 11.23 0.05 0.01
CA LEU A 15 10.32 -0.72 0.87
C LEU A 15 8.92 -0.85 0.29
N SER A 16 8.49 0.14 -0.51
CA SER A 16 7.13 0.22 -1.05
C SER A 16 7.10 -0.06 -2.55
N ILE A 17 8.13 0.35 -3.29
CA ILE A 17 8.24 0.19 -4.73
C ILE A 17 9.08 -1.04 -5.02
N GLN A 18 8.43 -2.15 -5.41
CA GLN A 18 9.12 -3.40 -5.73
C GLN A 18 9.88 -3.33 -7.07
N TYR A 19 9.26 -2.73 -8.08
CA TYR A 19 9.82 -2.62 -9.42
C TYR A 19 9.58 -1.22 -9.98
N ALA A 20 10.65 -0.50 -10.28
CA ALA A 20 10.60 0.78 -10.97
C ALA A 20 10.71 0.53 -12.49
N LEU A 21 9.58 0.66 -13.19
CA LEU A 21 9.52 0.54 -14.65
C LEU A 21 9.52 1.93 -15.28
N PHE A 22 10.19 2.06 -16.43
CA PHE A 22 10.27 3.30 -17.19
C PHE A 22 9.71 3.08 -18.61
N ARG A 23 9.71 4.15 -19.42
CA ARG A 23 9.05 4.20 -20.73
C ARG A 23 9.44 3.03 -21.65
N GLU A 24 10.62 2.46 -21.50
CA GLU A 24 11.09 1.34 -22.31
C GLU A 24 10.37 -0.01 -22.03
N ALA A 25 9.62 -0.15 -20.92
CA ALA A 25 9.16 -1.45 -20.40
C ALA A 25 7.63 -1.73 -20.54
N CYS A 26 6.90 -1.01 -21.37
CA CYS A 26 5.43 -1.04 -21.35
C CYS A 26 4.81 -2.11 -22.28
N ARG A 27 4.63 -3.34 -21.80
CA ARG A 27 3.51 -4.20 -22.24
C ARG A 27 3.17 -5.25 -21.18
N TYR A 28 1.98 -5.15 -20.59
CA TYR A 28 1.42 -6.18 -19.72
C TYR A 28 -0.02 -6.48 -20.15
N LYS A 29 -0.51 -7.71 -19.97
CA LYS A 29 -1.88 -8.11 -20.31
C LYS A 29 -2.38 -9.13 -19.28
N ASP A 30 -3.53 -8.82 -18.67
CA ASP A 30 -4.32 -9.65 -17.73
C ASP A 30 -3.79 -9.75 -16.27
N GLY A 31 -4.68 -9.57 -15.27
CA GLY A 31 -4.36 -9.74 -13.83
C GLY A 31 -5.19 -8.87 -12.87
N LYS A 32 -4.92 -8.99 -11.55
CA LYS A 32 -5.41 -8.05 -10.51
C LYS A 32 -4.56 -6.77 -10.52
N VAL A 33 -4.68 -5.97 -11.57
CA VAL A 33 -3.86 -4.77 -11.77
C VAL A 33 -4.76 -3.55 -11.79
N LEU A 34 -4.47 -2.59 -10.92
CA LEU A 34 -5.01 -1.24 -10.98
C LEU A 34 -3.91 -0.30 -11.43
N MET A 35 -4.15 0.45 -12.50
CA MET A 35 -3.25 1.50 -12.96
C MET A 35 -3.77 2.86 -12.52
N ILE A 36 -2.93 3.67 -11.90
CA ILE A 36 -3.28 5.04 -11.51
C ILE A 36 -2.38 5.96 -12.33
N ASP A 37 -3.00 6.80 -13.17
CA ASP A 37 -2.28 7.72 -14.04
C ASP A 37 -3.02 9.07 -14.07
N VAL A 38 -2.37 10.10 -14.60
CA VAL A 38 -2.96 11.41 -14.87
C VAL A 38 -3.26 11.61 -16.36
N ASN A 39 -2.66 10.79 -17.24
CA ASN A 39 -2.88 10.84 -18.68
C ASN A 39 -3.69 9.63 -19.15
N GLU A 40 -4.83 9.90 -19.78
CA GLU A 40 -5.72 8.88 -20.34
C GLU A 40 -5.04 8.08 -21.47
N GLU A 41 -4.15 8.71 -22.25
CA GLU A 41 -3.48 8.04 -23.38
C GLU A 41 -2.62 6.85 -22.93
N HIS A 42 -1.99 6.95 -21.76
CA HIS A 42 -1.19 5.87 -21.17
C HIS A 42 -2.05 4.64 -20.84
N CYS A 43 -3.34 4.87 -20.61
CA CYS A 43 -4.32 3.85 -20.23
C CYS A 43 -5.12 3.29 -21.41
N SER A 44 -4.90 3.78 -22.62
CA SER A 44 -5.67 3.42 -23.83
C SER A 44 -5.75 1.91 -24.09
N ALA A 45 -4.74 1.14 -23.70
CA ALA A 45 -4.73 -0.31 -23.87
C ALA A 45 -5.62 -1.07 -22.86
N GLN A 46 -5.90 -0.48 -21.69
CA GLN A 46 -6.62 -1.10 -20.57
C GLN A 46 -7.45 -0.08 -19.76
N PRO A 47 -8.37 0.67 -20.41
CA PRO A 47 -9.15 1.73 -19.76
C PRO A 47 -10.02 1.20 -18.60
N GLU A 48 -10.36 -0.08 -18.63
CA GLU A 48 -11.15 -0.75 -17.59
C GLU A 48 -10.38 -0.96 -16.27
N ASN A 49 -9.04 -1.06 -16.33
CA ASN A 49 -8.14 -1.26 -15.18
C ASN A 49 -7.50 0.03 -14.67
N SER A 50 -7.79 1.16 -15.31
CA SER A 50 -7.16 2.43 -14.98
C SER A 50 -8.08 3.37 -14.21
N LEU A 51 -7.45 4.15 -13.35
CA LEU A 51 -8.00 5.29 -12.65
C LEU A 51 -7.24 6.54 -13.12
N ILE A 52 -7.96 7.48 -13.73
CA ILE A 52 -7.38 8.76 -14.16
C ILE A 52 -7.61 9.81 -13.08
N LEU A 53 -6.52 10.27 -12.47
CA LEU A 53 -6.55 11.34 -11.47
C LEU A 53 -6.26 12.70 -12.11
N LYS A 54 -6.69 13.76 -11.44
CA LYS A 54 -6.34 15.12 -11.84
C LYS A 54 -4.83 15.34 -11.63
N PRO A 55 -4.12 15.98 -12.56
CA PRO A 55 -2.72 16.36 -12.36
C PRO A 55 -2.58 17.22 -11.10
N TRP A 56 -1.61 16.87 -10.25
CA TRP A 56 -1.30 17.65 -9.06
C TRP A 56 -0.68 18.99 -9.43
N ASP A 57 -1.22 20.08 -8.89
CA ASP A 57 -0.79 21.46 -9.21
C ASP A 57 0.38 21.95 -8.33
N GLY A 58 0.85 21.11 -7.41
CA GLY A 58 1.93 21.43 -6.48
C GLY A 58 1.47 22.04 -5.15
N LYS A 59 0.17 22.27 -4.94
CA LYS A 59 -0.37 22.74 -3.67
C LYS A 59 -0.64 21.57 -2.72
N ALA A 60 -0.57 21.84 -1.41
CA ALA A 60 -0.90 20.82 -0.43
C ALA A 60 -2.38 20.40 -0.56
N ASP A 61 -2.62 19.10 -0.72
CA ASP A 61 -3.93 18.47 -0.76
C ASP A 61 -3.92 17.16 0.05
N ASP A 62 -5.09 16.51 0.15
CA ASP A 62 -5.29 15.24 0.82
C ASP A 62 -5.84 14.14 -0.12
N ASP A 63 -5.84 14.37 -1.43
CA ASP A 63 -6.49 13.49 -2.42
C ASP A 63 -5.91 12.07 -2.39
N LEU A 64 -4.59 11.92 -2.29
CA LEU A 64 -3.94 10.60 -2.20
C LEU A 64 -4.28 9.87 -0.90
N VAL A 65 -4.45 10.61 0.20
CA VAL A 65 -4.85 10.03 1.50
C VAL A 65 -6.31 9.57 1.43
N ARG A 66 -7.18 10.36 0.80
CA ARG A 66 -8.59 10.03 0.60
C ARG A 66 -8.80 8.87 -0.37
N LEU A 67 -7.82 8.54 -1.21
CA LEU A 67 -7.86 7.37 -2.08
C LEU A 67 -7.60 6.05 -1.33
N ILE A 68 -6.90 6.08 -0.19
CA ILE A 68 -6.57 4.88 0.62
C ILE A 68 -7.82 4.03 0.93
N PRO A 69 -8.96 4.55 1.43
CA PRO A 69 -10.17 3.76 1.66
C PRO A 69 -10.61 2.89 0.49
N PHE A 70 -10.57 3.45 -0.71
CA PHE A 70 -10.97 2.75 -1.92
C PHE A 70 -9.99 1.62 -2.26
N LEU A 71 -8.69 1.87 -2.13
CA LEU A 71 -7.65 0.86 -2.35
C LEU A 71 -7.71 -0.26 -1.32
N GLU A 72 -7.93 0.06 -0.05
CA GLU A 72 -8.16 -0.91 1.03
C GLU A 72 -9.38 -1.77 0.72
N TYR A 73 -10.49 -1.15 0.30
CA TYR A 73 -11.70 -1.86 -0.10
C TYR A 73 -11.43 -2.84 -1.25
N LEU A 74 -10.76 -2.40 -2.32
CA LEU A 74 -10.44 -3.23 -3.48
C LEU A 74 -9.51 -4.41 -3.12
N ALA A 75 -8.47 -4.16 -2.33
CA ALA A 75 -7.48 -5.17 -1.97
C ALA A 75 -8.09 -6.31 -1.14
N ASN A 76 -9.11 -6.02 -0.34
CA ASN A 76 -9.78 -7.00 0.53
C ASN A 76 -10.96 -7.72 -0.14
N GLN A 77 -11.31 -7.39 -1.40
CA GLN A 77 -12.37 -8.11 -2.10
C GLN A 77 -11.92 -9.53 -2.48
N PRO A 78 -12.77 -10.56 -2.24
CA PRO A 78 -12.47 -11.94 -2.61
C PRO A 78 -12.63 -12.22 -4.12
N LEU A 79 -12.53 -11.19 -4.98
CA LEU A 79 -12.65 -11.33 -6.43
C LEU A 79 -11.29 -11.62 -7.04
N LYS A 80 -11.26 -12.40 -8.13
CA LYS A 80 -10.04 -12.62 -8.94
C LYS A 80 -9.77 -11.47 -9.92
N ASP A 81 -10.78 -10.68 -10.24
CA ASP A 81 -10.76 -9.61 -11.22
C ASP A 81 -11.46 -8.38 -10.64
N ILE A 82 -10.82 -7.21 -10.75
CA ILE A 82 -11.32 -5.95 -10.20
C ILE A 82 -12.22 -5.19 -11.18
N ARG A 83 -12.17 -5.50 -12.48
CA ARG A 83 -12.91 -4.79 -13.53
C ARG A 83 -14.42 -4.71 -13.29
N PRO A 84 -15.10 -5.78 -12.83
CA PRO A 84 -16.54 -5.71 -12.57
C PRO A 84 -16.89 -4.67 -11.52
N ILE A 85 -16.05 -4.51 -10.49
CA ILE A 85 -16.24 -3.49 -9.45
C ILE A 85 -15.94 -2.11 -10.04
N MET A 86 -14.78 -1.95 -10.69
CA MET A 86 -14.34 -0.68 -11.28
C MET A 86 -15.38 -0.10 -12.25
N ASN A 87 -16.05 -0.95 -13.02
CA ASN A 87 -17.08 -0.54 -13.97
C ASN A 87 -18.38 -0.07 -13.31
N THR A 88 -18.58 -0.35 -12.01
CA THR A 88 -19.72 0.21 -11.28
C THR A 88 -19.49 1.65 -10.85
N PHE A 89 -18.23 2.12 -10.79
CA PHE A 89 -17.89 3.45 -10.33
C PHE A 89 -17.74 4.42 -11.51
N ASP A 90 -18.13 5.67 -11.30
CA ASP A 90 -17.69 6.82 -12.08
C ASP A 90 -16.22 7.12 -11.78
N LYS A 91 -15.36 6.67 -12.70
CA LYS A 91 -13.90 6.80 -12.58
C LYS A 91 -13.42 8.26 -12.52
N THR A 92 -14.26 9.22 -12.92
CA THR A 92 -13.92 10.66 -12.93
C THR A 92 -13.79 11.23 -11.53
N ASN A 93 -14.62 10.78 -10.59
CA ASN A 93 -14.69 11.31 -9.21
C ASN A 93 -14.73 10.17 -8.19
N ILE A 94 -13.80 9.23 -8.32
CA ILE A 94 -13.79 8.00 -7.52
C ILE A 94 -13.81 8.25 -6.01
N ILE A 95 -13.11 9.29 -5.56
CA ILE A 95 -12.97 9.62 -4.13
C ILE A 95 -14.35 9.99 -3.58
N GLU A 96 -15.03 10.97 -4.21
CA GLU A 96 -16.34 11.43 -3.76
C GLU A 96 -17.42 10.34 -3.87
N GLU A 97 -17.35 9.53 -4.92
CA GLU A 97 -18.31 8.44 -5.09
C GLU A 97 -18.11 7.36 -4.02
N PHE A 98 -16.86 6.99 -3.74
CA PHE A 98 -16.56 6.03 -2.70
C PHE A 98 -17.00 6.54 -1.32
N ASP A 99 -16.72 7.81 -0.99
CA ASP A 99 -17.16 8.44 0.26
C ASP A 99 -18.70 8.34 0.43
N LYS A 100 -19.45 8.61 -0.65
CA LYS A 100 -20.92 8.49 -0.65
C LYS A 100 -21.37 7.05 -0.43
N ARG A 101 -20.76 6.10 -1.14
CA ARG A 101 -21.11 4.66 -1.03
C ARG A 101 -20.75 4.10 0.34
N GLU A 102 -19.61 4.48 0.89
CA GLU A 102 -19.18 4.09 2.23
C GLU A 102 -20.17 4.60 3.27
N LYS A 103 -20.61 5.86 3.18
CA LYS A 103 -21.62 6.43 4.09
C LYS A 103 -22.92 5.64 4.05
N ILE A 104 -23.44 5.32 2.87
CA ILE A 104 -24.67 4.52 2.72
C ILE A 104 -24.48 3.11 3.31
N LEU A 105 -23.34 2.47 3.04
CA LEU A 105 -23.02 1.15 3.57
C LEU A 105 -22.95 1.17 5.10
N ARG A 106 -22.36 2.23 5.65
CA ARG A 106 -22.21 2.45 7.09
C ARG A 106 -23.55 2.69 7.78
N GLU A 107 -24.43 3.50 7.17
CA GLU A 107 -25.80 3.71 7.65
C GLU A 107 -26.58 2.40 7.71
N LYS A 108 -26.57 1.60 6.62
CA LYS A 108 -27.21 0.28 6.58
C LYS A 108 -26.65 -0.67 7.64
N TRP A 109 -25.32 -0.70 7.78
CA TRP A 109 -24.66 -1.56 8.75
C TRP A 109 -25.06 -1.18 10.19
N TYR A 110 -25.13 0.12 10.51
CA TYR A 110 -25.61 0.55 11.81
C TYR A 110 -27.07 0.19 12.02
N GLU A 111 -27.95 0.40 11.03
CA GLU A 111 -29.36 0.01 11.11
C GLU A 111 -29.54 -1.48 11.41
N GLU A 112 -28.83 -2.34 10.70
CA GLU A 112 -28.86 -3.78 10.91
C GLU A 112 -28.27 -4.19 12.26
N ASN A 113 -27.23 -3.50 12.75
CA ASN A 113 -26.54 -3.84 14.00
C ASN A 113 -27.03 -3.03 15.23
N LYS A 114 -28.07 -2.18 15.09
CA LYS A 114 -28.69 -1.42 16.20
C LYS A 114 -29.06 -2.33 17.38
N HIS A 115 -29.62 -3.51 17.09
CA HIS A 115 -30.01 -4.49 18.11
C HIS A 115 -28.80 -5.09 18.86
N LYS A 116 -27.63 -5.17 18.22
CA LYS A 116 -26.39 -5.66 18.85
C LYS A 116 -25.66 -4.55 19.63
N MET A 117 -25.78 -3.29 19.20
CA MET A 117 -25.20 -2.14 19.91
C MET A 117 -25.91 -1.81 21.24
N GLN A 118 -27.19 -2.18 21.40
CA GLN A 118 -27.93 -1.94 22.64
C GLN A 118 -27.69 -2.98 23.74
N GLY A 119 -27.03 -4.11 23.44
CA GLY A 119 -26.92 -5.26 24.35
C GLY A 119 -25.77 -5.25 25.38
N SER A 120 -24.86 -4.27 25.33
CA SER A 120 -23.59 -4.33 26.10
C SER A 120 -23.21 -3.03 26.83
N ASN A 121 -24.17 -2.35 27.46
CA ASN A 121 -23.87 -1.18 28.30
C ASN A 121 -23.92 -1.47 29.81
N LEU A 122 -24.58 -2.55 30.26
CA LEU A 122 -24.65 -2.89 31.69
C LEU A 122 -23.44 -3.69 32.17
N ILE A 123 -23.03 -4.74 31.45
CA ILE A 123 -21.96 -5.65 31.90
C ILE A 123 -20.59 -4.97 31.91
N GLY A 124 -20.28 -4.15 30.89
CA GLY A 124 -19.03 -3.38 30.85
C GLY A 124 -18.91 -2.34 31.97
N LYS A 125 -20.04 -1.75 32.38
CA LYS A 125 -20.11 -0.75 33.46
C LYS A 125 -19.93 -1.37 34.85
N VAL A 126 -20.48 -2.57 35.06
CA VAL A 126 -20.29 -3.33 36.32
C VAL A 126 -18.84 -3.82 36.44
N PHE A 127 -18.23 -4.29 35.35
CA PHE A 127 -16.85 -4.78 35.37
C PHE A 127 -15.83 -3.66 35.64
N SER A 128 -16.02 -2.46 35.07
CA SER A 128 -15.14 -1.31 35.33
C SER A 128 -15.22 -0.79 36.76
N THR A 129 -16.43 -0.77 37.36
CA THR A 129 -16.62 -0.33 38.75
C THR A 129 -16.04 -1.33 39.75
N LEU A 130 -16.10 -2.63 39.46
CA LEU A 130 -15.57 -3.67 40.36
C LEU A 130 -14.03 -3.74 40.32
N MET A 131 -13.40 -3.43 39.20
CA MET A 131 -11.94 -3.51 39.03
C MET A 131 -11.18 -2.23 39.43
N GLY A 132 -11.87 -1.18 39.91
CA GLY A 132 -11.22 0.05 40.38
C GLY A 132 -10.41 0.80 39.31
N VAL A 133 -10.64 0.50 38.03
CA VAL A 133 -9.96 1.17 36.91
C VAL A 133 -10.79 2.40 36.56
N GLU A 134 -10.26 3.59 36.85
CA GLU A 134 -10.80 4.84 36.31
C GLU A 134 -10.84 4.72 34.79
N SER A 135 -12.08 4.74 34.27
CA SER A 135 -12.48 4.81 32.87
C SER A 135 -11.34 4.63 31.85
N ILE A 136 -11.22 3.42 31.28
CA ILE A 136 -10.68 3.29 29.93
C ILE A 136 -11.74 3.86 28.98
N SER A 137 -11.87 5.18 29.00
CA SER A 137 -12.57 6.00 28.02
C SER A 137 -11.57 6.87 27.26
N ALA A 138 -10.33 6.39 27.11
CA ALA A 138 -9.34 6.93 26.19
C ALA A 138 -9.35 6.11 24.89
N THR A 139 -10.50 6.16 24.18
CA THR A 139 -10.78 5.85 22.76
C THR A 139 -12.09 5.04 22.58
N GLY A 140 -13.15 5.77 22.21
CA GLY A 140 -14.22 5.36 21.30
C GLY A 140 -14.81 3.95 21.34
N ASN A 141 -16.09 3.89 21.76
CA ASN A 141 -17.13 2.99 21.24
C ASN A 141 -16.93 1.48 21.51
N THR A 142 -17.49 0.98 22.61
CA THR A 142 -17.60 -0.46 22.95
C THR A 142 -18.66 -1.21 22.11
N GLY A 143 -19.01 -0.68 20.94
CA GLY A 143 -19.91 -1.33 19.98
C GLY A 143 -19.13 -2.20 18.99
N PRO A 144 -19.81 -3.15 18.29
CA PRO A 144 -19.21 -3.80 17.13
C PRO A 144 -18.65 -2.73 16.17
N LYS A 145 -17.43 -2.94 15.67
CA LYS A 145 -16.82 -2.08 14.65
C LYS A 145 -17.26 -2.55 13.27
N MET A 146 -17.36 -1.61 12.33
CA MET A 146 -17.64 -1.95 10.94
C MET A 146 -16.46 -2.77 10.38
N PRO A 147 -16.69 -3.76 9.51
CA PRO A 147 -15.59 -4.54 8.91
C PRO A 147 -14.51 -3.68 8.23
N LEU A 148 -14.90 -2.61 7.55
CA LEU A 148 -13.97 -1.67 6.92
C LEU A 148 -13.08 -0.95 7.94
N ASP A 149 -13.63 -0.60 9.12
CA ASP A 149 -12.86 0.05 10.18
C ASP A 149 -11.81 -0.91 10.77
N ILE A 150 -12.16 -2.18 10.92
CA ILE A 150 -11.23 -3.22 11.39
C ILE A 150 -10.08 -3.40 10.39
N MET A 151 -10.39 -3.45 9.10
CA MET A 151 -9.39 -3.55 8.03
C MET A 151 -8.44 -2.36 8.03
N ARG A 152 -8.98 -1.15 8.20
CA ARG A 152 -8.20 0.09 8.31
C ARG A 152 -7.28 0.09 9.52
N GLU A 153 -7.78 -0.27 10.70
CA GLU A 153 -6.97 -0.37 11.91
C GLU A 153 -5.83 -1.38 11.75
N HIS A 154 -6.09 -2.50 11.06
CA HIS A 154 -5.06 -3.47 10.73
C HIS A 154 -4.01 -2.91 9.77
N GLY A 155 -4.43 -2.22 8.71
CA GLY A 155 -3.54 -1.56 7.75
C GLY A 155 -2.65 -0.50 8.40
N GLN A 156 -3.24 0.38 9.22
CA GLN A 156 -2.53 1.42 9.97
C GLN A 156 -1.51 0.83 10.94
N ARG A 157 -1.89 -0.20 11.70
CA ARG A 157 -0.96 -0.91 12.58
C ARG A 157 0.20 -1.53 11.81
N GLY A 158 -0.06 -2.10 10.63
CA GLY A 158 0.98 -2.62 9.74
C GLY A 158 1.97 -1.53 9.32
N TYR A 159 1.46 -0.35 8.94
CA TYR A 159 2.26 0.80 8.56
C TYR A 159 3.10 1.34 9.74
N GLU A 160 2.53 1.46 10.93
CA GLU A 160 3.25 1.90 12.13
C GLU A 160 4.37 0.94 12.52
N ASN A 161 4.09 -0.38 12.47
CA ASN A 161 5.09 -1.41 12.73
C ASN A 161 6.25 -1.31 11.73
N MET A 162 5.93 -1.16 10.44
CA MET A 162 6.93 -0.95 9.40
C MET A 162 7.76 0.31 9.67
N GLN A 163 7.12 1.44 9.98
CA GLN A 163 7.82 2.69 10.29
C GLN A 163 8.74 2.57 11.50
N ASN A 164 8.30 1.89 12.56
CA ASN A 164 9.13 1.65 13.75
C ASN A 164 10.32 0.73 13.42
N TRP A 165 10.09 -0.31 12.62
CA TRP A 165 11.15 -1.19 12.14
C TRP A 165 12.17 -0.44 11.26
N VAL A 166 11.69 0.42 10.35
CA VAL A 166 12.54 1.26 9.51
C VAL A 166 13.37 2.21 10.35
N LYS A 167 12.78 2.89 11.34
CA LYS A 167 13.53 3.78 12.24
C LYS A 167 14.64 3.03 12.96
N ALA A 168 14.35 1.82 13.45
CA ALA A 168 15.33 0.99 14.16
C ALA A 168 16.47 0.48 13.24
N ASN A 169 16.17 0.12 11.98
CA ASN A 169 17.11 -0.56 11.09
C ASN A 169 17.63 0.31 9.93
N SER A 170 17.21 1.58 9.83
CA SER A 170 17.50 2.49 8.71
C SER A 170 18.99 2.59 8.35
N LYS A 171 19.86 2.70 9.36
CA LYS A 171 21.32 2.80 9.14
C LYS A 171 21.91 1.51 8.58
N GLN A 172 21.49 0.37 9.12
CA GLN A 172 21.95 -0.94 8.66
C GLN A 172 21.53 -1.19 7.21
N LEU A 173 20.28 -0.87 6.86
CA LEU A 173 19.77 -1.00 5.50
C LEU A 173 20.56 -0.17 4.48
N LEU A 174 20.90 1.08 4.82
CA LEU A 174 21.68 1.95 3.94
C LEU A 174 23.11 1.42 3.74
N GLU A 175 23.73 0.89 4.79
CA GLU A 175 25.07 0.30 4.72
C GLU A 175 25.07 -1.00 3.89
N GLU A 176 24.07 -1.85 4.07
CA GLU A 176 23.88 -3.07 3.29
C GLU A 176 23.66 -2.74 1.81
N GLU A 177 22.84 -1.74 1.51
CA GLU A 177 22.59 -1.30 0.14
C GLU A 177 23.85 -0.72 -0.52
N GLN A 178 24.66 0.06 0.22
CA GLN A 178 25.94 0.56 -0.28
C GLN A 178 26.91 -0.59 -0.57
N LYS A 179 27.03 -1.56 0.34
CA LYS A 179 27.87 -2.75 0.14
C LYS A 179 27.40 -3.56 -1.06
N LEU A 180 26.09 -3.75 -1.23
CA LEU A 180 25.49 -4.42 -2.38
C LEU A 180 25.81 -3.65 -3.67
N LYS A 181 25.61 -2.32 -3.71
CA LYS A 181 25.93 -1.49 -4.89
C LYS A 181 27.42 -1.53 -5.24
N GLU A 182 28.31 -1.48 -4.25
CA GLU A 182 29.75 -1.62 -4.49
C GLU A 182 30.12 -3.00 -5.02
N HIS A 183 29.53 -4.06 -4.45
CA HIS A 183 29.78 -5.43 -4.87
C HIS A 183 29.26 -5.68 -6.30
N PHE A 184 28.00 -5.34 -6.58
CA PHE A 184 27.41 -5.45 -7.91
C PHE A 184 28.07 -4.51 -8.93
N GLY A 185 28.49 -3.31 -8.51
CA GLY A 185 29.27 -2.38 -9.32
C GLY A 185 30.60 -3.00 -9.75
N LYS A 186 31.35 -3.60 -8.82
CA LYS A 186 32.61 -4.30 -9.11
C LYS A 186 32.41 -5.52 -10.00
N VAL A 187 31.40 -6.35 -9.72
CA VAL A 187 31.10 -7.55 -10.52
C VAL A 187 30.68 -7.17 -11.94
N SER A 188 29.81 -6.17 -12.11
CA SER A 188 29.40 -5.70 -13.44
C SER A 188 30.56 -5.07 -14.22
N LEU A 189 31.42 -4.29 -13.56
CA LEU A 189 32.59 -3.70 -14.19
C LEU A 189 33.60 -4.77 -14.62
N ASN A 190 33.86 -5.75 -13.76
CA ASN A 190 34.73 -6.88 -14.07
C ASN A 190 34.18 -7.74 -15.22
N GLN A 191 32.88 -7.98 -15.26
CA GLN A 191 32.24 -8.73 -16.36
C GLN A 191 32.28 -7.97 -17.69
N VAL A 192 32.09 -6.64 -17.67
CA VAL A 192 32.24 -5.78 -18.86
C VAL A 192 33.70 -5.75 -19.33
N LEU A 193 34.67 -5.69 -18.41
CA LEU A 193 36.11 -5.79 -18.72
C LEU A 193 36.49 -7.17 -19.27
N GLU A 194 35.82 -8.23 -18.81
CA GLU A 194 35.97 -9.59 -19.33
C GLU A 194 35.17 -9.86 -20.62
N GLY A 195 34.44 -8.88 -21.15
CA GLY A 195 33.66 -8.99 -22.38
C GLY A 195 32.42 -9.90 -22.27
N LYS A 196 31.93 -10.18 -21.06
CA LYS A 196 30.73 -11.00 -20.81
C LYS A 196 29.48 -10.12 -20.73
N ALA A 197 28.34 -10.64 -21.18
CA ALA A 197 27.06 -9.96 -21.13
C ALA A 197 26.63 -9.65 -19.68
N GLN A 198 25.85 -8.58 -19.48
CA GLN A 198 25.35 -8.19 -18.16
C GLN A 198 24.60 -9.35 -17.47
N PRO A 199 24.72 -9.48 -16.14
CA PRO A 199 24.20 -10.63 -15.42
C PRO A 199 22.66 -10.67 -15.46
N SER A 200 22.12 -11.87 -15.67
CA SER A 200 20.69 -12.16 -15.66
C SER A 200 20.08 -11.88 -14.28
N PRO A 201 18.79 -11.52 -14.18
CA PRO A 201 18.08 -11.42 -12.89
C PRO A 201 18.24 -12.65 -11.99
N GLU A 202 18.39 -13.84 -12.58
CA GLU A 202 18.62 -15.09 -11.84
C GLU A 202 20.03 -15.16 -11.22
N ASP A 203 21.04 -14.61 -11.88
CA ASP A 203 22.41 -14.59 -11.38
C ASP A 203 22.56 -13.56 -10.25
N ILE A 204 21.82 -12.46 -10.33
CA ILE A 204 21.72 -11.44 -9.27
C ILE A 204 21.07 -12.03 -8.02
N ALA A 205 19.99 -12.80 -8.18
CA ALA A 205 19.33 -13.49 -7.07
C ALA A 205 20.24 -14.53 -6.39
N LYS A 206 20.96 -15.34 -7.18
CA LYS A 206 21.94 -16.31 -6.64
C LYS A 206 23.10 -15.63 -5.91
N ALA A 207 23.59 -14.50 -6.42
CA ALA A 207 24.63 -13.73 -5.76
C ALA A 207 24.14 -13.14 -4.42
N GLN A 208 22.90 -12.64 -4.36
CA GLN A 208 22.28 -12.17 -3.12
C GLN A 208 22.11 -13.30 -2.09
N GLU A 209 21.72 -14.51 -2.52
CA GLU A 209 21.64 -15.68 -1.65
C GLU A 209 23.01 -16.13 -1.13
N ALA A 210 24.06 -16.08 -1.96
CA ALA A 210 25.41 -16.39 -1.53
C ALA A 210 25.92 -15.40 -0.47
N MET A 211 25.69 -14.10 -0.65
CA MET A 211 26.07 -13.08 0.34
C MET A 211 25.32 -13.24 1.66
N LYS A 212 24.03 -13.61 1.62
CA LYS A 212 23.25 -13.91 2.83
C LYS A 212 23.76 -15.16 3.57
N LYS A 213 24.33 -16.13 2.86
CA LYS A 213 24.92 -17.34 3.47
C LYS A 213 26.28 -17.08 4.08
N GLU A 214 27.06 -16.13 3.58
CA GLU A 214 28.36 -15.75 4.17
C GLU A 214 28.23 -14.86 5.42
N GLN A 215 27.07 -14.24 5.64
CA GLN A 215 26.81 -13.38 6.80
C GLN A 215 26.17 -14.10 7.99
N ASN A 216 25.76 -15.37 7.84
CA ASN A 216 25.28 -16.25 8.92
C ASN A 216 26.38 -17.20 9.39
#